data_AF-A0A956HVY4-F1
#
_entry.id   AF-A0A956HVY4-F1
#
_cell.length_a   1.000
_cell.length_b   1.000
_cell.length_c   1.000
_cell.angle_alpha   90.00
_cell.angle_beta   90.00
_cell.angle_gamma   90.00
#
_symmetry.space_group_name_H-M   'P 1'
#
loop_
_entity.id
_entity.type
_entity.pdbx_description
1 polymer ?
#
loop_
_entity_poly.entity_id
_entity_poly.type
_entity_poly.pdbx_seq_one_letter_code
_entity_poly.pdbx_strand_id
1 'polypeptide(L)'
;PGLFGVYYFPPTDPSQSYEFIHYSDYQNRFGLISDCQPDAAAPLGERCRERALDVVDYRDMKDFASDPDYASYAWAVDPRAVDASGRVRRGYLFSSDEYADSGNVPSFSGDAGADAYEQIRFLEAAYENRYVLDSFRRNRVEFNSWDTVNRIQARYLDKIQLITKAFAFGALLDGDPTQPSSDFLQDGLYGPHAVGATVSLDLFSRILTRPEPGYYCSADFCGSGQPAGVSTELYTADAVALPDVYLYDFRVPVGAGRFLHNDYDYSQGYWWGDYQTQVGVYYDKIWATYYLSEAFDSFISNSKEDFVDSRYKNVSFATVFPEQVRRLYKELLTGDLEISAPSATAPQNPSDTPPGTLVYPTWSSATDLGAWPAGSFLVDPNNGFNEQLYAMVWGAMFFPTNWSSSWVHDARIATTAAEQPDWPADEIIAFYYPPSGITYRAHAVGTETLQGKTVQRGVGARMLEWANLLMTEAYLVDTDTTGAPILNPDGTPQLTLDANGKPQKNPANPQAYSALVKYVDLIDLMRQITHTFEMPLGDGDLPQP
;
A
#
# COMPACT_ATOMS: atom_id res chain seq x y z
N PRO A 1 -13.25 -24.57 -8.05
CA PRO A 1 -12.83 -23.34 -7.34
C PRO A 1 -13.49 -22.12 -7.98
N GLY A 2 -14.35 -21.42 -7.23
CA GLY A 2 -14.86 -20.12 -7.69
C GLY A 2 -13.75 -19.07 -7.70
N LEU A 3 -14.13 -17.81 -7.92
CA LEU A 3 -13.24 -16.62 -7.92
C LEU A 3 -12.27 -16.58 -6.72
N PHE A 4 -12.70 -17.10 -5.57
CA PHE A 4 -12.07 -16.95 -4.26
C PHE A 4 -11.40 -18.21 -3.72
N GLY A 5 -11.32 -19.30 -4.50
CA GLY A 5 -10.75 -20.56 -4.02
C GLY A 5 -11.60 -21.36 -3.04
N VAL A 6 -12.64 -20.76 -2.49
CA VAL A 6 -13.70 -21.49 -1.78
C VAL A 6 -14.59 -22.20 -2.81
N TYR A 7 -14.93 -23.46 -2.54
CA TYR A 7 -15.87 -24.21 -3.36
C TYR A 7 -17.03 -24.73 -2.51
N TYR A 8 -18.20 -24.84 -3.11
CA TYR A 8 -19.31 -25.58 -2.53
C TYR A 8 -19.00 -27.07 -2.68
N PHE A 9 -18.92 -27.80 -1.58
CA PHE A 9 -18.75 -29.24 -1.60
C PHE A 9 -20.12 -29.86 -1.45
N PRO A 10 -20.79 -30.16 -2.56
CA PRO A 10 -22.00 -30.93 -2.47
C PRO A 10 -21.66 -32.33 -1.95
N PRO A 11 -22.37 -32.81 -0.93
CA PRO A 11 -22.29 -34.20 -0.52
C PRO A 11 -22.93 -35.07 -1.60
N THR A 12 -22.45 -36.30 -1.77
CA THR A 12 -23.10 -37.28 -2.65
C THR A 12 -24.47 -37.71 -2.15
N ASP A 13 -24.76 -37.45 -0.87
CA ASP A 13 -26.04 -37.66 -0.22
C ASP A 13 -26.73 -36.31 -0.03
N PRO A 14 -27.84 -36.02 -0.74
CA PRO A 14 -28.57 -34.76 -0.65
C PRO A 14 -29.12 -34.44 0.76
N SER A 15 -29.15 -35.41 1.67
CA SER A 15 -29.56 -35.19 3.07
C SER A 15 -28.47 -34.57 3.95
N GLN A 16 -27.23 -34.54 3.48
CA GLN A 16 -26.12 -33.92 4.18
C GLN A 16 -26.02 -32.43 3.84
N SER A 17 -25.50 -31.64 4.76
CA SER A 17 -25.24 -30.22 4.51
C SER A 17 -24.11 -30.03 3.51
N TYR A 18 -24.19 -28.97 2.71
CA TYR A 18 -23.07 -28.50 1.91
C TYR A 18 -21.91 -28.13 2.84
N GLU A 19 -20.71 -28.53 2.46
CA GLU A 19 -19.50 -28.04 3.12
C GLU A 19 -18.90 -26.92 2.28
N PHE A 20 -18.35 -25.91 2.95
CA PHE A 20 -17.58 -24.84 2.34
C PHE A 20 -16.13 -25.08 2.72
N ILE A 21 -15.28 -25.31 1.73
CA ILE A 21 -13.87 -25.64 1.97
C ILE A 21 -13.02 -24.84 0.99
N HIS A 22 -12.02 -24.11 1.50
CA HIS A 22 -10.97 -23.55 0.66
C HIS A 22 -10.03 -24.67 0.19
N TYR A 23 -9.53 -24.63 -1.04
CA TYR A 23 -8.71 -25.74 -1.57
C TYR A 23 -7.43 -26.00 -0.77
N SER A 24 -6.91 -25.02 -0.02
CA SER A 24 -5.78 -25.20 0.90
C SER A 24 -6.08 -26.18 2.04
N ASP A 25 -7.34 -26.30 2.45
CA ASP A 25 -7.76 -27.23 3.49
C ASP A 25 -7.81 -28.68 3.00
N TYR A 26 -7.68 -28.94 1.70
CA TYR A 26 -7.77 -30.29 1.17
C TYR A 26 -6.77 -31.23 1.83
N GLN A 27 -5.57 -30.73 2.12
CA GLN A 27 -4.55 -31.48 2.83
C GLN A 27 -5.04 -31.89 4.23
N ASN A 28 -5.58 -30.96 5.01
CA ASN A 28 -6.07 -31.22 6.37
C ASN A 28 -7.33 -32.10 6.38
N ARG A 29 -8.26 -31.85 5.46
CA ARG A 29 -9.54 -32.57 5.32
C ARG A 29 -9.37 -34.00 4.80
N PHE A 30 -8.48 -34.20 3.84
CA PHE A 30 -8.37 -35.47 3.12
C PHE A 30 -7.08 -36.24 3.41
N GLY A 31 -6.14 -35.65 4.15
CA GLY A 31 -4.85 -36.27 4.48
C GLY A 31 -4.09 -36.66 3.21
N LEU A 32 -3.98 -35.74 2.24
CA LEU A 32 -3.35 -36.03 0.94
C LEU A 32 -1.88 -36.40 1.11
N ILE A 33 -1.20 -35.78 2.08
CA ILE A 33 0.15 -36.05 2.57
C ILE A 33 0.04 -36.47 4.04
N SER A 34 0.76 -37.50 4.45
CA SER A 34 0.67 -38.07 5.81
C SER A 34 1.99 -38.75 6.17
N ASP A 35 2.12 -39.22 7.42
CA ASP A 35 3.25 -40.05 7.86
C ASP A 35 4.64 -39.46 7.51
N CYS A 36 4.83 -38.15 7.67
CA CYS A 36 6.11 -37.50 7.45
C CYS A 36 7.18 -38.07 8.40
N GLN A 37 8.28 -38.55 7.82
CA GLN A 37 9.41 -39.10 8.55
C GLN A 37 10.67 -38.32 8.19
N PRO A 38 11.59 -38.08 9.14
CA PRO A 38 12.90 -37.51 8.84
C PRO A 38 13.61 -38.31 7.75
N ASP A 39 14.05 -37.62 6.70
CA ASP A 39 14.81 -38.19 5.59
C ASP A 39 15.89 -37.19 5.18
N ALA A 40 17.14 -37.50 5.52
CA ALA A 40 18.29 -36.66 5.21
C ALA A 40 18.55 -36.53 3.70
N ALA A 41 17.95 -37.39 2.86
CA ALA A 41 18.02 -37.28 1.41
C ALA A 41 16.88 -36.42 0.82
N ALA A 42 15.85 -36.09 1.60
CA ALA A 42 14.77 -35.24 1.14
C ALA A 42 15.18 -33.75 1.18
N PRO A 43 14.81 -32.94 0.17
CA PRO A 43 15.17 -31.52 0.12
C PRO A 43 14.69 -30.69 1.34
N LEU A 44 13.60 -31.13 1.98
CA LEU A 44 13.02 -30.47 3.16
C LEU A 44 13.38 -31.19 4.48
N GLY A 45 14.29 -32.17 4.44
CA GLY A 45 14.69 -32.95 5.62
C GLY A 45 13.65 -33.98 6.09
N GLU A 46 12.48 -34.02 5.46
CA GLU A 46 11.41 -34.97 5.73
C GLU A 46 10.87 -35.56 4.42
N ARG A 47 10.52 -36.84 4.45
CA ARG A 47 9.78 -37.53 3.40
C ARG A 47 8.42 -37.92 3.95
N CYS A 48 7.37 -37.44 3.30
CA CYS A 48 5.99 -37.78 3.64
C CYS A 48 5.43 -38.82 2.67
N ARG A 49 4.41 -39.53 3.13
CA ARG A 49 3.63 -40.47 2.34
C ARG A 49 2.42 -39.75 1.75
N GLU A 50 2.33 -39.74 0.44
CA GLU A 50 1.13 -39.31 -0.26
C GLU A 50 0.05 -40.39 -0.21
N ARG A 51 -1.22 -39.98 -0.24
CA ARG A 51 -2.33 -40.89 -0.50
C ARG A 51 -2.10 -41.58 -1.84
N ALA A 52 -2.40 -42.87 -1.90
CA ALA A 52 -2.35 -43.60 -3.15
C ALA A 52 -3.27 -42.92 -4.17
N LEU A 53 -2.69 -42.35 -5.22
CA LEU A 53 -3.43 -41.77 -6.32
C LEU A 53 -4.04 -42.91 -7.12
N ASP A 54 -5.36 -42.95 -7.15
CA ASP A 54 -6.11 -43.84 -8.01
C ASP A 54 -6.47 -43.11 -9.31
N VAL A 55 -6.39 -43.80 -10.44
CA VAL A 55 -6.71 -43.23 -11.75
C VAL A 55 -8.06 -43.74 -12.18
N VAL A 56 -9.04 -42.83 -12.23
CA VAL A 56 -10.37 -43.11 -12.78
C VAL A 56 -10.45 -42.48 -14.16
N ASP A 57 -10.80 -43.26 -15.17
CA ASP A 57 -11.01 -42.74 -16.52
C ASP A 57 -12.23 -41.81 -16.53
N TYR A 58 -12.11 -40.64 -17.17
CA TYR A 58 -13.19 -39.66 -17.30
C TYR A 58 -14.48 -40.28 -17.89
N ARG A 59 -14.35 -41.30 -18.75
CA ARG A 59 -15.47 -42.04 -19.35
C ARG A 59 -16.24 -42.89 -18.35
N ASP A 60 -15.59 -43.31 -17.28
CA ASP A 60 -16.15 -44.20 -16.25
C ASP A 60 -16.79 -43.42 -15.08
N MET A 61 -16.64 -42.10 -15.10
CA MET A 61 -17.32 -41.19 -14.19
C MET A 61 -18.76 -40.92 -14.64
N LYS A 62 -19.65 -40.59 -13.72
CA LYS A 62 -21.05 -40.21 -13.99
C LYS A 62 -21.29 -38.74 -13.63
N ASP A 63 -22.27 -38.15 -14.30
CA ASP A 63 -22.73 -36.80 -14.01
C ASP A 63 -23.41 -36.76 -12.64
N PHE A 64 -23.37 -35.60 -11.99
CA PHE A 64 -23.87 -35.42 -10.64
C PHE A 64 -24.55 -34.06 -10.50
N ALA A 65 -25.76 -34.05 -9.97
CA ALA A 65 -26.43 -32.84 -9.52
C ALA A 65 -26.41 -32.85 -8.00
N SER A 66 -25.85 -31.81 -7.40
CA SER A 66 -25.81 -31.65 -5.95
C SER A 66 -27.18 -31.50 -5.31
N ASP A 67 -28.08 -30.87 -6.06
CA ASP A 67 -29.46 -30.65 -5.69
C ASP A 67 -30.37 -31.36 -6.72
N PRO A 68 -31.14 -32.38 -6.28
CA PRO A 68 -32.06 -33.10 -7.15
C PRO A 68 -33.08 -32.19 -7.84
N ASP A 69 -33.49 -31.08 -7.21
CA ASP A 69 -34.49 -30.15 -7.76
C ASP A 69 -33.93 -29.35 -8.94
N TYR A 70 -32.62 -29.13 -8.96
CA TYR A 70 -31.92 -28.46 -10.08
C TYR A 70 -31.35 -29.42 -11.13
N ALA A 71 -31.45 -30.75 -10.95
CA ALA A 71 -30.90 -31.75 -11.86
C ALA A 71 -31.42 -31.66 -13.31
N SER A 72 -32.53 -30.95 -13.54
CA SER A 72 -33.08 -30.69 -14.87
C SER A 72 -32.33 -29.59 -15.64
N TYR A 73 -31.51 -28.78 -14.97
CA TYR A 73 -30.77 -27.69 -15.58
C TYR A 73 -29.32 -28.10 -15.86
N ALA A 74 -28.89 -27.93 -17.11
CA ALA A 74 -27.52 -28.27 -17.53
C ALA A 74 -26.42 -27.52 -16.75
N TRP A 75 -26.73 -26.34 -16.18
CA TRP A 75 -25.77 -25.58 -15.36
C TRP A 75 -25.61 -26.13 -13.93
N ALA A 76 -26.55 -26.94 -13.45
CA ALA A 76 -26.54 -27.52 -12.10
C ALA A 76 -26.06 -28.98 -12.07
N VAL A 77 -25.74 -29.53 -13.24
CA VAL A 77 -25.22 -30.89 -13.39
C VAL A 77 -23.72 -30.80 -13.64
N ASP A 78 -22.92 -31.22 -12.67
CA ASP A 78 -21.48 -31.38 -12.84
C ASP A 78 -21.20 -32.61 -13.71
N PRO A 79 -20.68 -32.44 -14.93
CA PRO A 79 -20.44 -33.57 -15.81
C PRO A 79 -19.26 -34.40 -15.31
N ARG A 80 -19.44 -35.73 -15.32
CA ARG A 80 -18.39 -36.71 -14.98
C ARG A 80 -17.72 -36.36 -13.66
N ALA A 81 -18.51 -36.24 -12.62
CA ALA A 81 -18.11 -35.75 -11.31
C ALA A 81 -17.99 -36.85 -10.26
N VAL A 82 -18.65 -38.01 -10.43
CA VAL A 82 -18.62 -39.10 -9.43
C VAL A 82 -18.13 -40.39 -10.08
N ASP A 83 -17.27 -41.14 -9.42
CA ASP A 83 -16.82 -42.44 -9.93
C ASP A 83 -17.72 -43.61 -9.48
N ALA A 84 -17.37 -44.82 -9.93
CA ALA A 84 -18.10 -46.05 -9.57
C ALA A 84 -18.01 -46.40 -8.07
N SER A 85 -17.01 -45.89 -7.35
CA SER A 85 -16.84 -46.04 -5.91
C SER A 85 -17.58 -44.96 -5.10
N GLY A 86 -18.28 -44.04 -5.77
CA GLY A 86 -19.00 -42.94 -5.14
C GLY A 86 -18.09 -41.78 -4.70
N ARG A 87 -16.83 -41.74 -5.14
CA ARG A 87 -15.91 -40.64 -4.86
C ARG A 87 -16.21 -39.48 -5.81
N VAL A 88 -16.22 -38.26 -5.28
CA VAL A 88 -16.44 -37.04 -6.07
C VAL A 88 -15.09 -36.51 -6.55
N ARG A 89 -14.97 -36.24 -7.85
CA ARG A 89 -13.88 -35.47 -8.44
C ARG A 89 -13.96 -34.04 -7.94
N ARG A 90 -12.89 -33.57 -7.32
CA ARG A 90 -12.74 -32.19 -6.84
C ARG A 90 -11.67 -31.50 -7.68
N GLY A 91 -11.99 -30.32 -8.20
CA GLY A 91 -10.98 -29.47 -8.82
C GLY A 91 -10.05 -28.90 -7.75
N TYR A 92 -8.74 -29.06 -7.94
CA TYR A 92 -7.70 -28.55 -7.03
C TYR A 92 -7.05 -27.26 -7.57
N LEU A 93 -6.99 -27.10 -8.89
CA LEU A 93 -6.58 -25.87 -9.56
C LEU A 93 -7.62 -25.58 -10.64
N PHE A 94 -8.09 -24.34 -10.73
CA PHE A 94 -8.92 -23.91 -11.85
C PHE A 94 -8.32 -22.67 -12.46
N SER A 95 -7.45 -22.91 -13.43
CA SER A 95 -7.27 -22.00 -14.54
C SER A 95 -6.76 -22.79 -15.72
N SER A 96 -7.31 -22.53 -16.89
CA SER A 96 -6.62 -22.84 -18.13
C SER A 96 -5.50 -21.82 -18.34
N ASP A 97 -4.50 -22.17 -19.15
CA ASP A 97 -3.28 -21.35 -19.33
C ASP A 97 -3.62 -19.90 -19.76
N GLU A 98 -4.74 -19.68 -20.46
CA GLU A 98 -5.19 -18.35 -20.88
C GLU A 98 -5.69 -17.44 -19.73
N TYR A 99 -6.01 -18.01 -18.56
CA TYR A 99 -6.44 -17.27 -17.37
C TYR A 99 -5.44 -17.42 -16.22
N ALA A 100 -4.27 -18.00 -16.46
CA ALA A 100 -3.21 -18.07 -15.48
C ALA A 100 -2.79 -16.66 -15.06
N ASP A 101 -2.61 -16.45 -13.76
CA ASP A 101 -2.28 -15.16 -13.15
C ASP A 101 -3.29 -14.01 -13.39
N SER A 102 -4.51 -14.34 -13.81
CA SER A 102 -5.65 -13.39 -13.80
C SER A 102 -6.25 -13.29 -12.40
N GLY A 103 -7.08 -12.27 -12.13
CA GLY A 103 -7.56 -11.85 -10.79
C GLY A 103 -8.29 -12.86 -9.90
N ASN A 104 -8.30 -14.14 -10.26
CA ASN A 104 -8.81 -15.24 -9.45
C ASN A 104 -7.67 -15.87 -8.64
N VAL A 105 -7.82 -15.91 -7.32
CA VAL A 105 -6.78 -16.43 -6.41
C VAL A 105 -6.29 -17.85 -6.75
N PRO A 106 -7.17 -18.81 -7.11
CA PRO A 106 -6.74 -20.18 -7.47
C PRO A 106 -6.07 -20.30 -8.84
N SER A 107 -5.91 -19.20 -9.56
CA SER A 107 -5.40 -19.15 -10.93
C SER A 107 -3.95 -18.71 -11.00
N PHE A 108 -3.30 -18.39 -9.87
CA PHE A 108 -1.90 -17.96 -9.87
C PHE A 108 -0.96 -19.15 -10.16
N SER A 109 -0.07 -18.98 -11.15
CA SER A 109 0.83 -20.01 -11.68
C SER A 109 1.83 -20.60 -10.67
N GLY A 110 1.92 -20.01 -9.48
CA GLY A 110 2.79 -20.44 -8.38
C GLY A 110 2.03 -21.03 -7.18
N ASP A 111 0.71 -21.14 -7.27
CA ASP A 111 -0.11 -21.70 -6.20
C ASP A 111 -0.01 -23.24 -6.20
N ALA A 112 0.48 -23.77 -5.09
CA ALA A 112 0.60 -25.20 -4.83
C ALA A 112 -0.34 -25.65 -3.71
N GLY A 113 -1.52 -25.03 -3.61
CA GLY A 113 -2.49 -25.30 -2.54
C GLY A 113 -2.31 -24.40 -1.33
N ALA A 114 -1.60 -23.27 -1.48
CA ALA A 114 -1.35 -22.33 -0.40
C ALA A 114 -2.61 -21.48 -0.17
N ASP A 115 -2.91 -21.15 1.09
CA ASP A 115 -3.94 -20.16 1.36
C ASP A 115 -3.50 -18.75 0.90
N ALA A 116 -4.45 -17.80 0.87
CA ALA A 116 -4.16 -16.44 0.40
C ALA A 116 -3.08 -15.71 1.21
N TYR A 117 -3.00 -15.95 2.53
CA TYR A 117 -1.95 -15.39 3.37
C TYR A 117 -0.58 -15.95 2.98
N GLU A 118 -0.48 -17.27 2.85
CA GLU A 118 0.75 -17.95 2.44
C GLU A 118 1.20 -17.52 1.05
N GLN A 119 0.27 -17.36 0.10
CA GLN A 119 0.56 -16.83 -1.23
C GLN A 119 1.13 -15.41 -1.17
N ILE A 120 0.51 -14.51 -0.39
CA ILE A 120 1.02 -13.15 -0.21
C ILE A 120 2.40 -13.14 0.44
N ARG A 121 2.61 -13.96 1.49
CA ARG A 121 3.93 -14.08 2.15
C ARG A 121 5.00 -14.64 1.23
N PHE A 122 4.65 -15.59 0.38
CA PHE A 122 5.55 -16.10 -0.66
C PHE A 122 5.91 -15.00 -1.67
N LEU A 123 4.91 -14.27 -2.19
CA LEU A 123 5.11 -13.20 -3.17
C LEU A 123 5.92 -12.04 -2.58
N GLU A 124 5.63 -11.64 -1.34
CA GLU A 124 6.40 -10.67 -0.58
C GLU A 124 7.86 -11.13 -0.42
N ALA A 125 8.08 -12.34 0.09
CA ALA A 125 9.43 -12.86 0.27
C ALA A 125 10.17 -12.99 -1.07
N ALA A 126 9.48 -13.35 -2.15
CA ALA A 126 10.07 -13.41 -3.48
C ALA A 126 10.47 -12.01 -3.99
N TYR A 127 9.60 -11.00 -3.80
CA TYR A 127 9.88 -9.60 -4.10
C TYR A 127 11.09 -9.07 -3.32
N GLU A 128 11.20 -9.42 -2.03
CA GLU A 128 12.32 -9.00 -1.19
C GLU A 128 13.63 -9.69 -1.58
N ASN A 129 13.61 -11.02 -1.65
CA ASN A 129 14.83 -11.81 -1.83
C ASN A 129 15.41 -11.70 -3.25
N ARG A 130 14.58 -11.37 -4.25
CA ARG A 130 15.03 -11.27 -5.64
C ARG A 130 15.47 -9.87 -6.06
N TYR A 131 15.44 -8.88 -5.18
CA TYR A 131 15.88 -7.51 -5.50
C TYR A 131 17.25 -7.46 -6.21
N VAL A 132 18.26 -8.15 -5.66
CA VAL A 132 19.61 -8.21 -6.25
C VAL A 132 19.61 -8.88 -7.63
N LEU A 133 18.69 -9.81 -7.87
CA LEU A 133 18.61 -10.55 -9.12
C LEU A 133 17.84 -9.74 -10.18
N ASP A 134 16.78 -9.07 -9.79
CA ASP A 134 15.87 -8.40 -10.71
C ASP A 134 16.36 -7.00 -11.07
N SER A 135 16.86 -6.22 -10.09
CA SER A 135 17.15 -4.79 -10.24
C SER A 135 18.58 -4.46 -10.67
N PHE A 136 19.45 -5.46 -10.90
CA PHE A 136 20.83 -5.23 -11.34
C PHE A 136 21.14 -5.97 -12.65
N ARG A 137 21.93 -5.35 -13.53
CA ARG A 137 22.24 -5.87 -14.88
C ARG A 137 22.82 -7.28 -14.85
N ARG A 138 23.83 -7.52 -14.02
CA ARG A 138 24.52 -8.82 -13.88
C ARG A 138 24.92 -9.42 -15.25
N ASN A 139 25.53 -8.59 -16.11
CA ASN A 139 25.95 -8.94 -17.47
C ASN A 139 24.81 -9.39 -18.43
N ARG A 140 23.54 -9.13 -18.11
CA ARG A 140 22.43 -9.33 -19.05
C ARG A 140 22.47 -8.26 -20.14
N VAL A 141 22.39 -8.68 -21.40
CA VAL A 141 22.44 -7.78 -22.56
C VAL A 141 21.15 -6.98 -22.70
N GLU A 142 20.00 -7.61 -22.43
CA GLU A 142 18.66 -7.01 -22.56
C GLU A 142 18.19 -6.28 -21.29
N PHE A 143 19.10 -5.97 -20.37
CA PHE A 143 18.71 -5.31 -19.12
C PHE A 143 18.32 -3.86 -19.33
N ASN A 144 17.11 -3.50 -18.94
CA ASN A 144 16.60 -2.13 -18.97
C ASN A 144 15.52 -1.93 -17.88
N SER A 145 15.21 -0.66 -17.60
CA SER A 145 14.16 -0.27 -16.65
C SER A 145 12.80 -0.82 -16.99
N TRP A 146 12.37 -0.76 -18.26
CA TRP A 146 11.01 -1.17 -18.66
C TRP A 146 10.75 -2.64 -18.34
N ASP A 147 11.62 -3.54 -18.79
CA ASP A 147 11.48 -4.98 -18.57
C ASP A 147 11.63 -5.37 -17.10
N THR A 148 12.42 -4.60 -16.35
CA THR A 148 12.59 -4.84 -14.90
C THR A 148 11.35 -4.43 -14.13
N VAL A 149 10.82 -3.24 -14.42
CA VAL A 149 9.59 -2.73 -13.79
C VAL A 149 8.39 -3.60 -14.14
N ASN A 150 8.20 -3.94 -15.42
CA ASN A 150 7.12 -4.84 -15.85
C ASN A 150 7.23 -6.22 -15.16
N ARG A 151 8.45 -6.77 -15.07
CA ARG A 151 8.69 -8.04 -14.38
C ARG A 151 8.35 -7.98 -12.89
N ILE A 152 8.71 -6.91 -12.19
CA ILE A 152 8.41 -6.74 -10.76
C ILE A 152 6.89 -6.68 -10.53
N GLN A 153 6.18 -5.91 -11.36
CA GLN A 153 4.72 -5.80 -11.30
C GLN A 153 4.05 -7.15 -11.57
N ALA A 154 4.25 -7.71 -12.76
CA ALA A 154 3.54 -8.90 -13.22
C ALA A 154 3.85 -10.16 -12.38
N ARG A 155 5.07 -10.28 -11.83
CA ARG A 155 5.45 -11.45 -11.03
C ARG A 155 5.06 -11.34 -9.57
N TYR A 156 4.94 -10.14 -9.02
CA TYR A 156 4.80 -9.92 -7.58
C TYR A 156 3.63 -9.00 -7.26
N LEU A 157 3.73 -7.72 -7.60
CA LEU A 157 2.87 -6.69 -7.04
C LEU A 157 1.43 -6.77 -7.56
N ASP A 158 1.23 -7.09 -8.85
CA ASP A 158 -0.11 -7.29 -9.43
C ASP A 158 -0.84 -8.41 -8.68
N LYS A 159 -0.17 -9.54 -8.44
CA LYS A 159 -0.77 -10.71 -7.77
C LYS A 159 -1.14 -10.38 -6.33
N ILE A 160 -0.27 -9.69 -5.60
CA ILE A 160 -0.53 -9.25 -4.22
C ILE A 160 -1.75 -8.33 -4.16
N GLN A 161 -1.85 -7.37 -5.09
CA GLN A 161 -3.01 -6.49 -5.19
C GLN A 161 -4.28 -7.27 -5.52
N LEU A 162 -4.23 -8.19 -6.50
CA LEU A 162 -5.37 -8.98 -6.94
C LEU A 162 -5.91 -9.90 -5.84
N ILE A 163 -5.05 -10.53 -5.04
CA ILE A 163 -5.47 -11.32 -3.87
C ILE A 163 -6.23 -10.43 -2.87
N THR A 164 -5.75 -9.20 -2.64
CA THR A 164 -6.42 -8.26 -1.74
C THR A 164 -7.75 -7.75 -2.33
N LYS A 165 -7.81 -7.49 -3.64
CA LYS A 165 -9.06 -7.14 -4.32
C LYS A 165 -10.07 -8.29 -4.24
N ALA A 166 -9.64 -9.54 -4.38
CA ALA A 166 -10.50 -10.70 -4.20
C ALA A 166 -11.09 -10.75 -2.77
N PHE A 167 -10.28 -10.47 -1.75
CA PHE A 167 -10.80 -10.30 -0.38
C PHE A 167 -11.83 -9.18 -0.28
N ALA A 168 -11.51 -7.99 -0.80
CA ALA A 168 -12.40 -6.84 -0.74
C ALA A 168 -13.75 -7.08 -1.44
N PHE A 169 -13.73 -7.79 -2.57
CA PHE A 169 -14.96 -8.17 -3.25
C PHE A 169 -15.76 -9.21 -2.47
N GLY A 170 -15.10 -10.22 -1.89
CA GLY A 170 -15.76 -11.18 -1.00
C GLY A 170 -16.41 -10.50 0.22
N ALA A 171 -15.70 -9.56 0.85
CA ALA A 171 -16.18 -8.83 2.02
C ALA A 171 -17.37 -7.92 1.70
N LEU A 172 -17.39 -7.32 0.50
CA LEU A 172 -18.55 -6.56 0.01
C LEU A 172 -19.78 -7.46 -0.16
N LEU A 173 -19.60 -8.68 -0.68
CA LEU A 173 -20.70 -9.64 -0.83
C LEU A 173 -21.22 -10.16 0.52
N ASP A 174 -20.40 -10.13 1.58
CA ASP A 174 -20.81 -10.46 2.96
C ASP A 174 -21.62 -9.31 3.61
N GLY A 175 -21.41 -8.07 3.18
CA GLY A 175 -22.12 -6.89 3.69
C GLY A 175 -21.22 -5.65 3.72
N ASP A 176 -20.85 -5.20 4.91
CA ASP A 176 -19.93 -4.06 5.08
C ASP A 176 -18.47 -4.55 4.95
N PRO A 177 -17.74 -4.18 3.87
CA PRO A 177 -16.37 -4.64 3.65
C PRO A 177 -15.38 -4.12 4.71
N THR A 178 -15.74 -3.09 5.48
CA THR A 178 -14.93 -2.56 6.59
C THR A 178 -15.18 -3.31 7.90
N GLN A 179 -16.27 -4.10 7.98
CA GLN A 179 -16.64 -4.89 9.15
C GLN A 179 -17.15 -6.28 8.73
N PRO A 180 -16.30 -7.13 8.13
CA PRO A 180 -16.71 -8.46 7.72
C PRO A 180 -17.19 -9.30 8.91
N SER A 181 -18.16 -10.18 8.68
CA SER A 181 -18.72 -11.00 9.76
C SER A 181 -17.70 -12.01 10.31
N SER A 182 -17.87 -12.40 11.58
CA SER A 182 -17.01 -13.44 12.17
C SER A 182 -17.12 -14.77 11.45
N ASP A 183 -18.28 -15.06 10.86
CA ASP A 183 -18.52 -16.29 10.10
C ASP A 183 -17.79 -16.26 8.76
N PHE A 184 -17.78 -15.12 8.07
CA PHE A 184 -16.99 -14.92 6.85
C PHE A 184 -15.48 -15.08 7.10
N LEU A 185 -14.99 -14.62 8.26
CA LEU A 185 -13.59 -14.65 8.65
C LEU A 185 -13.15 -15.97 9.32
N GLN A 186 -13.99 -17.00 9.37
CA GLN A 186 -13.59 -18.31 9.91
C GLN A 186 -12.40 -18.89 9.12
N ASP A 187 -11.61 -19.70 9.82
CA ASP A 187 -10.53 -20.46 9.21
C ASP A 187 -11.08 -21.43 8.14
N GLY A 188 -10.39 -21.55 7.02
CA GLY A 188 -10.88 -22.25 5.83
C GLY A 188 -11.88 -21.46 4.95
N LEU A 189 -12.21 -20.22 5.34
CA LEU A 189 -12.97 -19.26 4.52
C LEU A 189 -12.08 -18.04 4.17
N TYR A 190 -12.51 -16.82 4.51
CA TYR A 190 -11.79 -15.58 4.17
C TYR A 190 -10.89 -15.06 5.29
N GLY A 191 -10.78 -15.78 6.42
CA GLY A 191 -9.84 -15.44 7.49
C GLY A 191 -8.39 -15.25 6.99
N PRO A 192 -7.80 -16.22 6.27
CA PRO A 192 -6.47 -16.06 5.68
C PRO A 192 -6.38 -14.92 4.67
N HIS A 193 -7.45 -14.68 3.89
CA HIS A 193 -7.50 -13.56 2.96
C HIS A 193 -7.44 -12.20 3.67
N ALA A 194 -8.15 -12.04 4.78
CA ALA A 194 -8.14 -10.82 5.58
C ALA A 194 -6.74 -10.52 6.15
N VAL A 195 -6.07 -11.54 6.69
CA VAL A 195 -4.70 -11.41 7.21
C VAL A 195 -3.69 -11.15 6.07
N GLY A 196 -3.88 -11.79 4.92
CA GLY A 196 -3.07 -11.49 3.72
C GLY A 196 -3.24 -10.03 3.26
N ALA A 197 -4.46 -9.51 3.27
CA ALA A 197 -4.76 -8.14 2.88
C ALA A 197 -4.06 -7.10 3.76
N THR A 198 -3.95 -7.35 5.08
CA THR A 198 -3.19 -6.46 5.98
C THR A 198 -1.69 -6.48 5.68
N VAL A 199 -1.12 -7.67 5.44
CA VAL A 199 0.29 -7.81 5.01
C VAL A 199 0.56 -7.07 3.70
N SER A 200 -0.39 -7.12 2.77
CA SER A 200 -0.28 -6.44 1.48
C SER A 200 -0.26 -4.92 1.63
N LEU A 201 -1.14 -4.37 2.48
CA LEU A 201 -1.17 -2.94 2.79
C LEU A 201 0.16 -2.47 3.42
N ASP A 202 0.67 -3.24 4.37
CA ASP A 202 1.96 -2.96 5.03
C ASP A 202 3.17 -3.16 4.09
N LEU A 203 3.07 -4.04 3.09
CA LEU A 203 4.09 -4.14 2.05
C LEU A 203 4.09 -2.88 1.18
N PHE A 204 2.95 -2.43 0.65
CA PHE A 204 2.91 -1.25 -0.21
C PHE A 204 3.33 0.02 0.53
N SER A 205 2.93 0.19 1.79
CA SER A 205 3.39 1.31 2.63
C SER A 205 4.90 1.25 2.90
N ARG A 206 5.46 0.06 3.13
CA ARG A 206 6.90 -0.17 3.25
C ARG A 206 7.66 0.06 1.94
N ILE A 207 7.06 -0.22 0.78
CA ILE A 207 7.66 0.12 -0.52
C ILE A 207 7.78 1.64 -0.64
N LEU A 208 6.69 2.36 -0.35
CA LEU A 208 6.66 3.83 -0.36
C LEU A 208 7.71 4.43 0.56
N THR A 209 7.85 3.89 1.76
CA THR A 209 8.70 4.48 2.82
C THR A 209 10.11 3.87 2.85
N ARG A 210 10.47 3.05 1.86
CA ARG A 210 11.75 2.34 1.87
C ARG A 210 12.94 3.29 1.66
N PRO A 211 13.95 3.25 2.55
CA PRO A 211 15.16 4.02 2.39
C PRO A 211 16.13 3.38 1.38
N GLU A 212 17.13 4.15 0.95
CA GLU A 212 18.24 3.65 0.14
C GLU A 212 19.19 2.77 0.98
N PRO A 213 19.95 1.85 0.37
CA PRO A 213 21.02 1.18 1.07
C PRO A 213 22.23 2.11 1.17
N GLY A 214 23.05 1.99 2.21
CA GLY A 214 24.22 2.84 2.38
C GLY A 214 24.68 3.00 3.81
N TYR A 215 25.62 3.92 4.01
CA TYR A 215 26.12 4.34 5.32
C TYR A 215 25.34 5.58 5.76
N TYR A 216 24.83 5.57 6.99
CA TYR A 216 23.89 6.56 7.50
C TYR A 216 24.53 7.45 8.56
N CYS A 217 24.24 8.73 8.46
CA CYS A 217 24.58 9.72 9.47
C CYS A 217 23.47 10.78 9.57
N SER A 218 23.55 11.67 10.56
CA SER A 218 22.58 12.77 10.66
C SER A 218 22.58 13.62 9.39
N ALA A 219 21.41 14.12 9.00
CA ALA A 219 21.21 14.80 7.73
C ALA A 219 22.12 16.03 7.57
N ASP A 220 22.40 16.74 8.66
CA ASP A 220 23.33 17.88 8.66
C ASP A 220 24.78 17.44 8.42
N PHE A 221 25.22 16.31 8.99
CA PHE A 221 26.56 15.78 8.75
C PHE A 221 26.72 15.25 7.31
N CYS A 222 25.70 14.54 6.80
CA CYS A 222 25.70 13.96 5.45
C CYS A 222 25.44 15.03 4.36
N GLY A 223 25.23 16.30 4.74
CA GLY A 223 25.07 17.42 3.81
C GLY A 223 23.69 17.54 3.16
N SER A 224 22.71 16.73 3.57
CA SER A 224 21.31 16.82 3.12
C SER A 224 20.54 17.93 3.84
N GLY A 225 20.93 18.25 5.08
CA GLY A 225 20.29 19.24 5.94
C GLY A 225 19.00 18.72 6.58
N GLN A 226 18.74 19.12 7.82
CA GLN A 226 17.49 18.78 8.51
C GLN A 226 16.26 19.40 7.79
N PRO A 227 15.23 18.61 7.44
CA PRO A 227 14.01 19.15 6.84
C PRO A 227 13.26 20.09 7.79
N ALA A 228 12.69 21.17 7.25
CA ALA A 228 11.86 22.09 8.02
C ALA A 228 10.59 21.40 8.52
N GLY A 229 10.21 21.66 9.78
CA GLY A 229 9.05 21.05 10.43
C GLY A 229 9.28 19.66 11.03
N VAL A 230 10.46 19.06 10.83
CA VAL A 230 10.83 17.77 11.43
C VAL A 230 11.72 18.02 12.65
N SER A 231 11.23 17.71 13.85
CA SER A 231 11.94 18.02 15.11
C SER A 231 12.96 16.97 15.53
N THR A 232 12.70 15.71 15.18
CA THR A 232 13.58 14.57 15.41
C THR A 232 14.71 14.59 14.38
N GLU A 233 15.96 14.39 14.84
CA GLU A 233 17.12 14.33 13.95
C GLU A 233 16.93 13.24 12.89
N LEU A 234 16.98 13.64 11.62
CA LEU A 234 16.85 12.74 10.48
C LEU A 234 18.20 12.13 10.13
N TYR A 235 18.23 10.84 9.82
CA TYR A 235 19.40 10.12 9.34
C TYR A 235 19.21 9.74 7.87
N THR A 236 20.19 10.08 7.05
CA THR A 236 20.15 9.87 5.59
C THR A 236 21.37 9.10 5.13
N ALA A 237 21.28 8.48 3.95
CA ALA A 237 22.41 7.78 3.36
C ALA A 237 23.41 8.80 2.81
N ASP A 238 24.70 8.62 3.13
CA ASP A 238 25.76 9.43 2.54
C ASP A 238 25.95 9.03 1.06
N ALA A 239 25.72 10.00 0.17
CA ALA A 239 25.87 9.83 -1.27
C ALA A 239 27.32 9.53 -1.69
N VAL A 240 28.32 9.90 -0.88
CA VAL A 240 29.74 9.66 -1.13
C VAL A 240 30.39 9.05 0.10
N ALA A 241 29.83 7.93 0.58
CA ALA A 241 30.30 7.27 1.78
C ALA A 241 31.81 6.95 1.75
N LEU A 242 32.53 7.36 2.80
CA LEU A 242 33.95 7.09 3.02
C LEU A 242 34.15 6.30 4.33
N PRO A 243 33.71 5.03 4.40
CA PRO A 243 33.73 4.25 5.64
C PRO A 243 35.14 3.94 6.16
N ASP A 244 36.16 4.03 5.31
CA ASP A 244 37.57 3.90 5.73
C ASP A 244 38.10 5.17 6.42
N VAL A 245 37.37 6.28 6.35
CA VAL A 245 37.76 7.60 6.87
C VAL A 245 36.88 8.03 8.05
N TYR A 246 35.58 7.79 7.97
CA TYR A 246 34.60 8.20 8.97
C TYR A 246 33.81 7.01 9.53
N LEU A 247 33.46 7.12 10.81
CA LEU A 247 32.55 6.18 11.46
C LEU A 247 31.12 6.72 11.33
N TYR A 248 30.26 5.95 10.69
CA TYR A 248 28.82 6.24 10.54
C TYR A 248 28.03 5.58 11.67
N ASP A 249 26.85 6.12 11.95
CA ASP A 249 25.96 5.66 13.03
C ASP A 249 25.44 4.24 12.79
N PHE A 250 25.07 3.95 11.55
CA PHE A 250 24.69 2.61 11.09
C PHE A 250 24.81 2.49 9.57
N ARG A 251 24.64 1.28 9.06
CA ARG A 251 24.52 1.02 7.62
C ARG A 251 23.30 0.18 7.30
N VAL A 252 22.62 0.53 6.22
CA VAL A 252 21.51 -0.25 5.67
C VAL A 252 22.05 -1.11 4.52
N PRO A 253 21.99 -2.45 4.62
CA PRO A 253 22.48 -3.32 3.56
C PRO A 253 21.56 -3.29 2.34
N VAL A 254 22.13 -3.57 1.17
CA VAL A 254 21.38 -3.85 -0.07
C VAL A 254 20.39 -4.98 0.18
N GLY A 255 19.12 -4.77 -0.16
CA GLY A 255 18.01 -5.69 0.11
C GLY A 255 17.11 -5.19 1.23
N ALA A 256 17.69 -4.73 2.35
CA ALA A 256 16.92 -4.03 3.39
C ALA A 256 16.53 -2.62 2.91
N GLY A 257 17.52 -1.88 2.39
CA GLY A 257 17.31 -0.68 1.60
C GLY A 257 17.35 -0.98 0.10
N ARG A 258 16.80 -0.08 -0.71
CA ARG A 258 16.83 -0.19 -2.17
C ARG A 258 17.11 1.16 -2.83
N PHE A 259 18.04 1.18 -3.79
CA PHE A 259 18.44 2.41 -4.50
C PHE A 259 17.24 3.04 -5.19
N LEU A 260 17.02 4.35 -5.01
CA LEU A 260 15.90 5.09 -5.59
C LEU A 260 16.08 5.28 -7.09
N HIS A 261 17.33 5.48 -7.53
CA HIS A 261 17.66 5.93 -8.88
C HIS A 261 18.19 4.80 -9.78
N ASN A 262 18.02 4.98 -11.09
CA ASN A 262 18.71 4.19 -12.11
C ASN A 262 20.18 4.61 -12.17
N ASP A 263 21.07 3.66 -12.39
CA ASP A 263 22.50 3.92 -12.58
C ASP A 263 23.01 3.25 -13.86
N TYR A 264 24.15 3.73 -14.35
CA TYR A 264 24.71 3.38 -15.65
C TYR A 264 26.23 3.20 -15.58
N ASP A 265 26.77 2.40 -16.48
CA ASP A 265 28.22 2.26 -16.65
C ASP A 265 28.77 3.39 -17.52
N TYR A 266 29.17 4.47 -16.86
CA TYR A 266 29.77 5.65 -17.52
C TYR A 266 31.14 5.36 -18.17
N SER A 267 31.76 4.19 -17.94
CA SER A 267 33.02 3.83 -18.60
C SER A 267 32.85 3.42 -20.07
N GLN A 268 31.61 3.18 -20.52
CA GLN A 268 31.29 2.74 -21.89
C GLN A 268 31.27 3.88 -22.92
N GLY A 269 31.72 5.08 -22.54
CA GLY A 269 31.81 6.23 -23.44
C GLY A 269 30.45 6.64 -23.98
N TYR A 270 30.32 6.85 -25.29
CA TYR A 270 29.06 7.28 -25.94
C TYR A 270 27.87 6.36 -25.63
N TRP A 271 28.12 5.07 -25.39
CA TRP A 271 27.08 4.06 -25.20
C TRP A 271 26.64 3.88 -23.74
N TRP A 272 27.11 4.71 -22.79
CA TRP A 272 26.81 4.56 -21.36
C TRP A 272 25.31 4.33 -21.06
N GLY A 273 24.41 4.98 -21.81
CA GLY A 273 22.96 4.84 -21.64
C GLY A 273 22.41 3.43 -21.93
N ASP A 274 23.04 2.68 -22.84
CA ASP A 274 22.68 1.28 -23.13
C ASP A 274 23.24 0.31 -22.08
N TYR A 275 24.15 0.80 -21.22
CA TYR A 275 24.80 0.06 -20.17
C TYR A 275 24.25 0.40 -18.78
N GLN A 276 22.92 0.41 -18.65
CA GLN A 276 22.27 0.53 -17.35
C GLN A 276 22.76 -0.57 -16.39
N THR A 277 23.27 -0.19 -15.21
CA THR A 277 23.84 -1.10 -14.19
C THR A 277 22.79 -1.52 -13.17
N GLN A 278 21.89 -0.61 -12.82
CA GLN A 278 20.79 -0.85 -11.88
C GLN A 278 19.51 -0.11 -12.28
N VAL A 279 18.38 -0.66 -11.83
CA VAL A 279 17.06 -0.03 -11.90
C VAL A 279 16.64 0.35 -10.49
N GLY A 280 16.32 1.63 -10.30
CA GLY A 280 15.93 2.18 -9.01
C GLY A 280 14.48 1.88 -8.65
N VAL A 281 14.15 1.97 -7.36
CA VAL A 281 12.81 1.71 -6.82
C VAL A 281 11.86 2.89 -6.91
N TYR A 282 12.28 4.00 -7.52
CA TYR A 282 11.37 5.09 -7.88
C TYR A 282 10.08 4.56 -8.51
N TYR A 283 10.19 3.65 -9.48
CA TYR A 283 9.02 3.08 -10.15
C TYR A 283 8.15 2.27 -9.19
N ASP A 284 8.74 1.44 -8.32
CA ASP A 284 8.01 0.63 -7.35
C ASP A 284 7.24 1.52 -6.36
N LYS A 285 7.85 2.63 -5.92
CA LYS A 285 7.19 3.63 -5.07
C LYS A 285 6.03 4.30 -5.76
N ILE A 286 6.24 4.76 -7.00
CA ILE A 286 5.16 5.32 -7.79
C ILE A 286 4.05 4.28 -7.87
N TRP A 287 4.27 3.10 -8.45
CA TRP A 287 3.26 2.03 -8.56
C TRP A 287 2.62 1.58 -7.24
N ALA A 288 3.30 1.64 -6.10
CA ALA A 288 2.66 1.36 -4.80
C ALA A 288 1.49 2.32 -4.51
N THR A 289 1.59 3.60 -4.90
CA THR A 289 0.43 4.51 -4.84
C THR A 289 -0.70 4.05 -5.79
N TYR A 290 -0.39 3.50 -6.96
CA TYR A 290 -1.42 2.99 -7.90
C TYR A 290 -2.13 1.80 -7.27
N TYR A 291 -1.37 0.82 -6.78
CA TYR A 291 -1.95 -0.40 -6.23
C TYR A 291 -2.86 -0.16 -5.02
N LEU A 292 -2.54 0.85 -4.21
CA LEU A 292 -3.36 1.27 -3.07
C LEU A 292 -4.64 2.02 -3.48
N SER A 293 -4.66 2.69 -4.63
CA SER A 293 -5.76 3.56 -5.05
C SER A 293 -6.68 2.93 -6.09
N GLU A 294 -6.12 2.15 -7.00
CA GLU A 294 -6.80 1.63 -8.16
C GLU A 294 -7.88 0.58 -7.83
N ALA A 295 -9.05 0.75 -8.46
CA ALA A 295 -10.25 -0.04 -8.23
C ALA A 295 -10.86 -0.63 -9.52
N PHE A 296 -10.13 -0.76 -10.63
CA PHE A 296 -10.69 -1.39 -11.84
C PHE A 296 -11.05 -2.85 -11.63
N ASP A 297 -12.10 -3.29 -12.32
CA ASP A 297 -12.46 -4.70 -12.43
C ASP A 297 -11.34 -5.48 -13.13
N SER A 298 -10.71 -6.38 -12.37
CA SER A 298 -9.69 -7.32 -12.87
C SER A 298 -10.16 -8.78 -12.77
N PHE A 299 -11.45 -8.98 -12.48
CA PHE A 299 -12.06 -10.30 -12.37
C PHE A 299 -12.55 -10.78 -13.73
N ILE A 300 -12.72 -12.09 -13.87
CA ILE A 300 -13.30 -12.64 -15.09
C ILE A 300 -14.78 -12.24 -15.15
N SER A 301 -15.11 -11.49 -16.20
CA SER A 301 -16.47 -11.02 -16.47
C SER A 301 -17.17 -11.97 -17.45
N ASN A 302 -18.36 -12.43 -17.08
CA ASN A 302 -19.08 -13.48 -17.82
C ASN A 302 -20.56 -13.14 -18.06
N SER A 303 -21.05 -12.03 -17.51
CA SER A 303 -22.42 -11.57 -17.66
C SER A 303 -22.47 -10.32 -18.54
N LYS A 304 -23.61 -10.07 -19.20
CA LYS A 304 -23.82 -8.81 -19.93
C LYS A 304 -23.66 -7.61 -19.01
N GLU A 305 -24.13 -7.72 -17.77
CA GLU A 305 -24.03 -6.66 -16.77
C GLU A 305 -22.57 -6.30 -16.52
N ASP A 306 -21.70 -7.29 -16.40
CA ASP A 306 -20.27 -7.08 -16.19
C ASP A 306 -19.59 -6.29 -17.33
N PHE A 307 -20.14 -6.33 -18.55
CA PHE A 307 -19.60 -5.56 -19.68
C PHE A 307 -20.29 -4.21 -19.89
N VAL A 308 -21.41 -3.95 -19.22
CA VAL A 308 -22.20 -2.71 -19.35
C VAL A 308 -22.00 -1.82 -18.13
N ASP A 309 -22.01 -2.40 -16.93
CA ASP A 309 -21.82 -1.73 -15.64
C ASP A 309 -21.16 -2.69 -14.63
N SER A 310 -19.83 -2.68 -14.59
CA SER A 310 -19.04 -3.48 -13.65
C SER A 310 -18.72 -2.75 -12.35
N ARG A 311 -19.35 -1.60 -12.06
CA ARG A 311 -18.98 -0.78 -10.89
C ARG A 311 -19.08 -1.55 -9.58
N TYR A 312 -19.97 -2.55 -9.50
CA TYR A 312 -20.10 -3.44 -8.35
C TYR A 312 -18.88 -4.36 -8.10
N LYS A 313 -17.89 -4.39 -9.01
CA LYS A 313 -16.61 -5.08 -8.85
C LYS A 313 -15.45 -4.11 -8.60
N ASN A 314 -15.70 -2.80 -8.55
CA ASN A 314 -14.64 -1.80 -8.41
C ASN A 314 -14.18 -1.66 -6.96
N VAL A 315 -13.42 -2.65 -6.49
CA VAL A 315 -12.85 -2.71 -5.14
C VAL A 315 -11.37 -2.31 -5.13
N SER A 316 -10.92 -1.69 -4.05
CA SER A 316 -9.50 -1.39 -3.81
C SER A 316 -9.13 -1.55 -2.33
N PHE A 317 -7.88 -1.23 -1.96
CA PHE A 317 -7.49 -1.17 -0.56
C PHE A 317 -8.34 -0.20 0.25
N ALA A 318 -8.80 0.90 -0.35
CA ALA A 318 -9.68 1.86 0.31
C ALA A 318 -11.10 1.32 0.55
N THR A 319 -11.52 0.24 -0.13
CA THR A 319 -12.81 -0.41 0.14
C THR A 319 -12.82 -1.12 1.49
N VAL A 320 -11.73 -1.81 1.84
CA VAL A 320 -11.61 -2.59 3.08
C VAL A 320 -10.87 -1.84 4.19
N PHE A 321 -9.94 -0.95 3.84
CA PHE A 321 -9.10 -0.18 4.76
C PHE A 321 -9.19 1.33 4.50
N PRO A 322 -10.41 1.93 4.45
CA PRO A 322 -10.57 3.34 4.07
C PRO A 322 -9.77 4.28 4.97
N GLU A 323 -9.77 4.05 6.28
CA GLU A 323 -9.09 4.90 7.24
C GLU A 323 -7.57 4.79 7.16
N GLN A 324 -7.04 3.58 7.00
CA GLN A 324 -5.61 3.32 6.90
C GLN A 324 -5.04 3.91 5.61
N VAL A 325 -5.75 3.73 4.49
CA VAL A 325 -5.34 4.28 3.20
C VAL A 325 -5.43 5.82 3.21
N ARG A 326 -6.52 6.39 3.73
CA ARG A 326 -6.64 7.85 3.94
C ARG A 326 -5.49 8.38 4.79
N ARG A 327 -5.20 7.71 5.91
CA ARG A 327 -4.12 8.08 6.84
C ARG A 327 -2.75 8.03 6.17
N LEU A 328 -2.45 6.98 5.43
CA LEU A 328 -1.19 6.86 4.68
C LEU A 328 -1.05 7.99 3.65
N TYR A 329 -2.10 8.24 2.87
CA TYR A 329 -2.09 9.27 1.83
C TYR A 329 -1.95 10.68 2.40
N LYS A 330 -2.71 11.04 3.44
CA LYS A 330 -2.59 12.38 4.03
C LYS A 330 -1.18 12.62 4.56
N GLU A 331 -0.52 11.62 5.15
CA GLU A 331 0.83 11.80 5.68
C GLU A 331 1.86 11.82 4.55
N LEU A 332 1.68 11.01 3.51
CA LEU A 332 2.53 11.05 2.30
C LEU A 332 2.48 12.42 1.62
N LEU A 333 1.33 13.09 1.63
CA LEU A 333 1.12 14.44 1.09
C LEU A 333 1.67 15.56 1.97
N THR A 334 2.26 15.23 3.12
CA THR A 334 3.00 16.17 3.98
C THR A 334 4.49 15.87 3.96
N GLY A 335 5.28 16.74 4.59
CA GLY A 335 6.68 16.47 4.92
C GLY A 335 6.87 15.86 6.32
N ASP A 336 5.81 15.34 6.96
CA ASP A 336 5.90 14.82 8.33
C ASP A 336 6.53 13.42 8.36
N LEU A 337 7.86 13.42 8.27
CA LEU A 337 8.66 12.21 8.36
C LEU A 337 8.56 11.55 9.74
N GLU A 338 8.16 12.28 10.79
CA GLU A 338 8.07 11.71 12.13
C GLU A 338 6.89 10.74 12.30
N ILE A 339 5.96 10.74 11.35
CA ILE A 339 4.84 9.79 11.30
C ILE A 339 5.08 8.75 10.20
N SER A 340 5.55 9.22 9.03
CA SER A 340 5.56 8.40 7.81
C SER A 340 6.83 7.59 7.59
N ALA A 341 7.97 8.04 8.11
CA ALA A 341 9.25 7.41 7.83
C ALA A 341 9.51 6.17 8.70
N PRO A 342 10.36 5.24 8.23
CA PRO A 342 10.83 4.15 9.07
C PRO A 342 11.83 4.66 10.11
N SER A 343 12.07 3.83 11.12
CA SER A 343 13.19 4.02 12.04
C SER A 343 14.22 2.90 11.90
N ALA A 344 15.45 3.13 12.34
CA ALA A 344 16.49 2.12 12.41
C ALA A 344 16.93 1.88 13.85
N THR A 345 17.15 0.63 14.22
CA THR A 345 17.85 0.26 15.44
C THR A 345 19.23 -0.30 15.08
N ALA A 346 20.27 0.16 15.76
CA ALA A 346 21.61 -0.33 15.53
C ALA A 346 22.36 -0.49 16.86
N PRO A 347 23.14 -1.58 17.06
CA PRO A 347 23.94 -1.74 18.24
C PRO A 347 25.04 -0.68 18.29
N GLN A 348 25.17 0.01 19.41
CA GLN A 348 26.23 1.00 19.61
C GLN A 348 27.61 0.33 19.47
N ASN A 349 28.42 0.82 18.54
CA ASN A 349 29.78 0.33 18.30
C ASN A 349 30.74 1.51 18.03
N PRO A 350 31.74 1.75 18.90
CA PRO A 350 32.66 2.87 18.73
C PRO A 350 33.79 2.61 17.72
N SER A 351 33.84 1.43 17.08
CA SER A 351 34.97 1.01 16.25
C SER A 351 34.57 0.51 14.87
N ASP A 352 33.28 0.37 14.58
CA ASP A 352 32.77 -0.07 13.28
C ASP A 352 31.35 0.44 13.08
N THR A 353 30.93 0.63 11.83
CA THR A 353 29.56 1.02 11.50
C THR A 353 28.66 -0.22 11.53
N PRO A 354 27.78 -0.33 12.55
CA PRO A 354 26.94 -1.50 12.71
C PRO A 354 25.86 -1.60 11.62
N PRO A 355 25.40 -2.81 11.26
CA PRO A 355 24.21 -2.95 10.43
C PRO A 355 22.98 -2.47 11.20
N GLY A 356 22.19 -1.59 10.57
CA GLY A 356 20.91 -1.13 11.09
C GLY A 356 19.77 -2.09 10.73
N THR A 357 18.83 -2.28 11.66
CA THR A 357 17.58 -3.00 11.43
C THR A 357 16.44 -2.00 11.30
N LEU A 358 15.81 -1.96 10.13
CA LEU A 358 14.69 -1.06 9.84
C LEU A 358 13.40 -1.55 10.50
N VAL A 359 12.64 -0.61 11.05
CA VAL A 359 11.32 -0.80 11.64
C VAL A 359 10.36 0.17 10.97
N TYR A 360 9.34 -0.38 10.32
CA TYR A 360 8.35 0.39 9.57
C TYR A 360 7.07 0.59 10.41
N PRO A 361 6.34 1.69 10.22
CA PRO A 361 5.01 1.86 10.80
C PRO A 361 4.04 0.78 10.27
N THR A 362 3.16 0.28 11.15
CA THR A 362 2.13 -0.72 10.82
C THR A 362 0.86 -0.03 10.33
N TRP A 363 0.81 0.27 9.05
CA TRP A 363 -0.28 1.03 8.43
C TRP A 363 -1.60 0.27 8.37
N SER A 364 -1.57 -1.06 8.36
CA SER A 364 -2.77 -1.89 8.41
C SER A 364 -3.57 -1.77 9.71
N SER A 365 -2.94 -1.29 10.78
CA SER A 365 -3.58 -1.10 12.07
C SER A 365 -4.54 0.09 12.07
N ALA A 366 -5.79 -0.15 12.49
CA ALA A 366 -6.82 0.88 12.54
C ALA A 366 -6.55 1.95 13.61
N THR A 367 -5.87 1.60 14.70
CA THR A 367 -5.80 2.44 15.92
C THR A 367 -4.45 3.06 16.18
N ASP A 368 -3.35 2.36 15.90
CA ASP A 368 -1.98 2.81 16.18
C ASP A 368 -1.01 2.31 15.11
N LEU A 369 -0.07 3.15 14.69
CA LEU A 369 0.97 2.81 13.72
C LEU A 369 2.13 2.03 14.36
N GLY A 370 2.10 1.82 15.67
CA GLY A 370 3.14 1.15 16.43
C GLY A 370 4.24 2.13 16.83
N ALA A 371 4.57 2.14 18.13
CA ALA A 371 5.62 3.00 18.66
C ALA A 371 7.00 2.60 18.13
N TRP A 372 7.82 3.60 17.82
CA TRP A 372 9.22 3.36 17.53
C TRP A 372 9.97 2.78 18.74
N PRO A 373 10.93 1.87 18.52
CA PRO A 373 11.82 1.43 19.58
C PRO A 373 12.56 2.62 20.21
N ALA A 374 12.71 2.61 21.53
CA ALA A 374 13.42 3.69 22.23
C ALA A 374 14.88 3.77 21.76
N GLY A 375 15.34 5.00 21.43
CA GLY A 375 16.69 5.24 20.92
C GLY A 375 16.92 4.79 19.48
N SER A 376 15.87 4.59 18.70
CA SER A 376 15.99 4.40 17.25
C SER A 376 16.32 5.71 16.53
N PHE A 377 16.84 5.57 15.32
CA PHE A 377 17.16 6.67 14.41
C PHE A 377 16.01 6.87 13.43
N LEU A 378 15.55 8.11 13.22
CA LEU A 378 14.59 8.41 12.16
C LEU A 378 15.28 8.34 10.80
N VAL A 379 14.79 7.53 9.88
CA VAL A 379 15.49 7.25 8.62
C VAL A 379 14.79 7.93 7.46
N ASP A 380 15.54 8.65 6.64
CA ASP A 380 15.03 9.25 5.42
C ASP A 380 14.42 8.19 4.48
N PRO A 381 13.10 8.22 4.24
CA PRO A 381 12.44 7.25 3.38
C PRO A 381 12.74 7.52 1.90
N ASN A 382 13.43 8.60 1.52
CA ASN A 382 13.59 9.05 0.13
C ASN A 382 12.26 9.30 -0.56
N ASN A 383 11.37 10.02 0.12
CA ASN A 383 10.09 10.47 -0.43
C ASN A 383 10.14 11.97 -0.69
N GLY A 384 9.59 12.39 -1.82
CA GLY A 384 9.52 13.80 -2.15
C GLY A 384 8.35 14.14 -3.05
N PHE A 385 8.55 15.22 -3.82
CA PHE A 385 7.51 15.79 -4.66
C PHE A 385 6.94 14.80 -5.68
N ASN A 386 7.75 13.89 -6.23
CA ASN A 386 7.25 12.96 -7.24
C ASN A 386 6.25 11.97 -6.63
N GLU A 387 6.56 11.35 -5.50
CA GLU A 387 5.65 10.44 -4.81
C GLU A 387 4.37 11.16 -4.38
N GLN A 388 4.50 12.40 -3.90
CA GLN A 388 3.35 13.27 -3.58
C GLN A 388 2.49 13.57 -4.79
N LEU A 389 3.10 13.93 -5.92
CA LEU A 389 2.40 14.21 -7.18
C LEU A 389 1.58 13.02 -7.65
N TYR A 390 2.18 11.84 -7.69
CA TYR A 390 1.48 10.62 -8.12
C TYR A 390 0.41 10.21 -7.11
N ALA A 391 0.63 10.37 -5.80
CA ALA A 391 -0.39 10.14 -4.79
C ALA A 391 -1.61 11.06 -4.97
N MET A 392 -1.41 12.35 -5.30
CA MET A 392 -2.52 13.27 -5.59
C MET A 392 -3.27 12.86 -6.87
N VAL A 393 -2.55 12.60 -7.95
CA VAL A 393 -3.15 12.30 -9.26
C VAL A 393 -3.90 10.98 -9.22
N TRP A 394 -3.28 9.91 -8.71
CA TRP A 394 -3.89 8.59 -8.65
C TRP A 394 -4.94 8.49 -7.56
N GLY A 395 -4.73 9.14 -6.42
CA GLY A 395 -5.76 9.25 -5.38
C GLY A 395 -7.03 9.91 -5.91
N ALA A 396 -6.90 11.06 -6.58
CA ALA A 396 -8.05 11.79 -7.13
C ALA A 396 -8.72 11.07 -8.31
N MET A 397 -7.93 10.37 -9.12
CA MET A 397 -8.45 9.66 -10.27
C MET A 397 -9.12 8.34 -9.89
N PHE A 398 -8.55 7.58 -8.95
CA PHE A 398 -8.96 6.20 -8.70
C PHE A 398 -9.78 5.98 -7.44
N PHE A 399 -9.57 6.72 -6.34
CA PHE A 399 -10.43 6.52 -5.18
C PHE A 399 -11.92 6.73 -5.52
N PRO A 400 -12.32 7.74 -6.31
CA PRO A 400 -13.73 7.90 -6.70
C PRO A 400 -14.27 6.82 -7.64
N THR A 401 -13.41 5.93 -8.16
CA THR A 401 -13.85 4.82 -9.01
C THR A 401 -14.39 3.65 -8.19
N ASN A 402 -14.15 3.63 -6.88
CA ASN A 402 -14.89 2.82 -5.93
C ASN A 402 -16.22 3.51 -5.55
N TRP A 403 -17.04 2.90 -4.70
CA TRP A 403 -18.34 3.46 -4.29
C TRP A 403 -18.26 4.64 -3.30
N SER A 404 -17.15 5.37 -3.24
CA SER A 404 -16.97 6.51 -2.33
C SER A 404 -16.27 7.70 -2.97
N SER A 405 -16.88 8.88 -2.86
CA SER A 405 -16.25 10.17 -3.15
C SER A 405 -15.59 10.81 -1.91
N SER A 406 -15.59 10.10 -0.77
CA SER A 406 -15.12 10.63 0.53
C SER A 406 -13.72 11.21 0.45
N TRP A 407 -12.80 10.54 -0.26
CA TRP A 407 -11.44 11.03 -0.42
C TRP A 407 -11.38 12.40 -1.10
N VAL A 408 -12.15 12.63 -2.18
CA VAL A 408 -12.13 13.92 -2.90
C VAL A 408 -12.73 15.02 -2.02
N HIS A 409 -13.76 14.69 -1.24
CA HIS A 409 -14.35 15.63 -0.29
C HIS A 409 -13.38 15.99 0.84
N ASP A 410 -12.73 14.99 1.44
CA ASP A 410 -11.73 15.16 2.51
C ASP A 410 -10.47 15.90 2.03
N ALA A 411 -10.10 15.72 0.77
CA ALA A 411 -8.89 16.30 0.19
C ALA A 411 -9.09 17.70 -0.40
N ARG A 412 -10.33 18.19 -0.41
CA ARG A 412 -10.69 19.47 -1.02
C ARG A 412 -10.05 20.65 -0.29
N ILE A 413 -9.51 21.57 -1.08
CA ILE A 413 -8.96 22.85 -0.62
C ILE A 413 -9.62 23.97 -1.42
N ALA A 414 -10.09 25.02 -0.76
CA ALA A 414 -10.77 26.17 -1.38
C ALA A 414 -10.01 27.47 -1.09
N THR A 415 -10.02 28.41 -2.04
CA THR A 415 -9.43 29.75 -1.87
C THR A 415 -10.47 30.87 -1.86
N THR A 416 -11.65 30.61 -2.40
CA THR A 416 -12.76 31.57 -2.45
C THR A 416 -14.03 30.97 -1.86
N ALA A 417 -14.96 31.83 -1.45
CA ALA A 417 -16.27 31.38 -0.96
C ALA A 417 -17.09 30.64 -2.03
N ALA A 418 -16.81 30.86 -3.33
CA ALA A 418 -17.47 30.14 -4.41
C ALA A 418 -16.89 28.73 -4.63
N GLU A 419 -15.62 28.50 -4.26
CA GLU A 419 -14.97 27.19 -4.31
C GLU A 419 -15.27 26.33 -3.08
N GLN A 420 -15.64 26.98 -1.97
CA GLN A 420 -15.85 26.35 -0.68
C GLN A 420 -17.27 25.76 -0.59
N PRO A 421 -17.41 24.46 -0.31
CA PRO A 421 -18.69 23.88 0.11
C PRO A 421 -19.19 24.50 1.42
N ASP A 422 -20.45 24.22 1.75
CA ASP A 422 -21.06 24.60 3.03
C ASP A 422 -20.49 23.76 4.19
N TRP A 423 -19.23 24.03 4.55
CA TRP A 423 -18.58 23.48 5.75
C TRP A 423 -18.99 24.30 7.00
N PRO A 424 -19.27 23.65 8.14
CA PRO A 424 -19.46 24.34 9.41
C PRO A 424 -18.26 25.22 9.75
N ALA A 425 -18.51 26.41 10.29
CA ALA A 425 -17.43 27.39 10.55
C ALA A 425 -16.38 26.90 11.54
N ASP A 426 -16.77 26.03 12.48
CA ASP A 426 -15.91 25.35 13.45
C ASP A 426 -15.18 24.12 12.89
N GLU A 427 -15.51 23.70 11.67
CA GLU A 427 -14.85 22.62 10.92
C GLU A 427 -14.01 23.16 9.77
N ILE A 428 -13.50 24.40 9.87
CA ILE A 428 -12.63 25.00 8.86
C ILE A 428 -11.24 25.20 9.44
N ILE A 429 -10.23 24.65 8.78
CA ILE A 429 -8.84 25.06 8.96
C ILE A 429 -8.42 25.99 7.83
N ALA A 430 -7.73 27.07 8.18
CA ALA A 430 -7.22 28.04 7.23
C ALA A 430 -5.68 28.07 7.22
N PHE A 431 -5.13 28.41 6.06
CA PHE A 431 -3.72 28.72 5.86
C PHE A 431 -3.61 29.98 5.00
N TYR A 432 -2.88 31.00 5.48
CA TYR A 432 -2.65 32.24 4.75
C TYR A 432 -1.22 32.28 4.21
N TYR A 433 -1.06 32.52 2.90
CA TYR A 433 0.26 32.64 2.27
C TYR A 433 0.60 34.11 1.96
N PRO A 434 1.48 34.77 2.74
CA PRO A 434 1.74 36.20 2.60
C PRO A 434 2.25 36.68 1.23
N PRO A 435 3.12 35.92 0.51
CA PRO A 435 3.62 36.37 -0.79
C PRO A 435 2.53 36.53 -1.85
N SER A 436 1.48 35.70 -1.85
CA SER A 436 0.36 35.80 -2.79
C SER A 436 -0.86 36.52 -2.21
N GLY A 437 -0.99 36.56 -0.88
CA GLY A 437 -2.18 37.08 -0.19
C GLY A 437 -3.38 36.14 -0.25
N ILE A 438 -3.20 34.88 -0.66
CA ILE A 438 -4.27 33.87 -0.75
C ILE A 438 -4.46 33.19 0.61
N THR A 439 -5.73 33.02 1.01
CA THR A 439 -6.11 32.16 2.13
C THR A 439 -6.71 30.87 1.59
N TYR A 440 -6.08 29.75 1.90
CA TYR A 440 -6.56 28.40 1.63
C TYR A 440 -7.41 27.92 2.81
N ARG A 441 -8.46 27.17 2.53
CA ARG A 441 -9.40 26.61 3.52
C ARG A 441 -9.67 25.14 3.20
N ALA A 442 -9.79 24.30 4.21
CA ALA A 442 -10.15 22.90 4.07
C ALA A 442 -11.06 22.44 5.20
N HIS A 443 -11.78 21.33 4.97
CA HIS A 443 -12.69 20.73 5.94
C HIS A 443 -11.94 19.95 7.02
N ALA A 444 -12.05 20.40 8.27
CA ALA A 444 -11.48 19.76 9.44
C ALA A 444 -12.49 18.75 10.03
N VAL A 445 -12.46 17.51 9.54
CA VAL A 445 -13.33 16.38 9.99
C VAL A 445 -12.90 15.76 11.33
N GLY A 446 -12.21 16.53 12.18
CA GLY A 446 -11.64 16.09 13.45
C GLY A 446 -10.14 15.74 13.39
N THR A 447 -9.62 15.28 14.52
CA THR A 447 -8.20 14.95 14.72
C THR A 447 -7.99 13.49 15.11
N GLU A 448 -6.79 12.97 14.89
CA GLU A 448 -6.34 11.66 15.34
C GLU A 448 -4.91 11.73 15.90
N THR A 449 -4.53 10.77 16.75
CA THR A 449 -3.19 10.73 17.34
C THR A 449 -2.34 9.65 16.68
N LEU A 450 -1.24 10.04 16.04
CA LEU A 450 -0.31 9.17 15.32
C LEU A 450 1.11 9.40 15.84
N GLN A 451 1.82 8.34 16.24
CA GLN A 451 3.17 8.45 16.82
C GLN A 451 3.28 9.52 17.93
N GLY A 452 2.23 9.64 18.76
CA GLY A 452 2.17 10.63 19.83
C GLY A 452 1.85 12.07 19.40
N LYS A 453 1.67 12.33 18.11
CA LYS A 453 1.26 13.64 17.56
C LYS A 453 -0.24 13.66 17.30
N THR A 454 -0.93 14.70 17.75
CA THR A 454 -2.32 14.97 17.34
C THR A 454 -2.31 15.73 16.02
N VAL A 455 -2.95 15.18 15.00
CA VAL A 455 -2.95 15.71 13.63
C VAL A 455 -4.36 15.71 13.04
N GLN A 456 -4.60 16.55 12.03
CA GLN A 456 -5.89 16.56 11.31
C GLN A 456 -6.18 15.22 10.63
N ARG A 457 -7.44 14.78 10.68
CA ARG A 457 -7.92 13.57 10.00
C ARG A 457 -8.16 13.82 8.51
N GLY A 458 -8.77 14.93 8.13
CA GLY A 458 -9.03 15.25 6.72
C GLY A 458 -7.74 15.43 5.91
N VAL A 459 -7.71 14.96 4.66
CA VAL A 459 -6.50 15.04 3.81
C VAL A 459 -6.11 16.49 3.53
N GLY A 460 -7.07 17.31 3.07
CA GLY A 460 -6.83 18.72 2.79
C GLY A 460 -6.51 19.52 4.05
N ALA A 461 -7.22 19.22 5.15
CA ALA A 461 -6.97 19.84 6.45
C ALA A 461 -5.56 19.51 6.97
N ARG A 462 -5.11 18.26 6.83
CA ARG A 462 -3.75 17.84 7.20
C ARG A 462 -2.68 18.54 6.36
N MET A 463 -2.94 18.74 5.06
CA MET A 463 -2.03 19.51 4.22
C MET A 463 -1.91 20.97 4.70
N LEU A 464 -3.02 21.62 5.05
CA LEU A 464 -3.01 23.00 5.56
C LEU A 464 -2.41 23.12 6.97
N GLU A 465 -2.61 22.13 7.84
CA GLU A 465 -1.94 22.02 9.14
C GLU A 465 -0.41 22.00 8.97
N TRP A 466 0.10 21.17 8.06
CA TRP A 466 1.54 21.13 7.76
C TRP A 466 2.05 22.46 7.17
N ALA A 467 1.27 23.13 6.32
CA ALA A 467 1.63 24.45 5.81
C ALA A 467 1.72 25.51 6.91
N ASN A 468 0.82 25.48 7.89
CA ASN A 468 0.90 26.35 9.06
C ASN A 468 2.15 26.07 9.90
N LEU A 469 2.56 24.82 10.07
CA LEU A 469 3.85 24.49 10.71
C LEU A 469 5.05 25.05 9.92
N LEU A 470 5.08 24.85 8.60
CA LEU A 470 6.13 25.42 7.77
C LEU A 470 6.13 26.95 7.79
N MET A 471 4.96 27.58 7.97
CA MET A 471 4.83 29.03 8.15
C MET A 471 5.52 29.50 9.43
N THR A 472 5.34 28.79 10.55
CA THR A 472 5.99 29.14 11.83
C THR A 472 7.51 28.96 11.79
N GLU A 473 8.00 28.07 10.93
CA GLU A 473 9.44 27.89 10.69
C GLU A 473 10.01 28.98 9.76
N ALA A 474 9.27 29.33 8.70
CA ALA A 474 9.72 30.25 7.65
C ALA A 474 9.64 31.74 8.03
N TYR A 475 8.74 32.11 8.94
CA TYR A 475 8.48 33.49 9.35
C TYR A 475 8.59 33.65 10.87
N LEU A 476 8.89 34.87 11.32
CA LEU A 476 8.75 35.22 12.72
C LEU A 476 7.27 35.30 13.07
N VAL A 477 6.90 34.67 14.18
CA VAL A 477 5.53 34.63 14.71
C VAL A 477 5.50 35.22 16.10
N ASP A 478 4.37 35.85 16.43
CA ASP A 478 4.12 36.32 17.79
C ASP A 478 3.88 35.10 18.68
N THR A 479 4.59 35.00 19.80
CA THR A 479 4.50 33.86 20.72
C THR A 479 3.92 34.27 22.06
N ASP A 480 3.23 33.33 22.71
CA ASP A 480 2.74 33.51 24.07
C ASP A 480 3.88 33.38 25.12
N THR A 481 3.53 33.39 26.41
CA THR A 481 4.50 33.29 27.50
C THR A 481 5.19 31.92 27.62
N THR A 482 4.67 30.90 26.93
CA THR A 482 5.24 29.55 26.86
C THR A 482 6.12 29.37 25.63
N GLY A 483 6.16 30.36 24.73
CA GLY A 483 6.86 30.29 23.44
C GLY A 483 6.03 29.63 22.34
N ALA A 484 4.76 29.31 22.59
CA ALA A 484 3.87 28.78 21.56
C ALA A 484 3.38 29.89 20.62
N PRO A 485 3.22 29.64 19.32
CA PRO A 485 2.66 30.63 18.39
C PRO A 485 1.25 31.06 18.82
N ILE A 486 1.02 32.37 18.86
CA ILE A 486 -0.33 32.94 19.00
C ILE A 486 -1.06 32.74 17.68
N LEU A 487 -2.29 32.25 17.75
CA LEU A 487 -3.12 31.99 16.56
C LEU A 487 -4.14 33.11 16.37
N ASN A 488 -4.39 33.47 15.12
CA ASN A 488 -5.50 34.32 14.70
C ASN A 488 -6.85 33.62 14.94
N PRO A 489 -7.99 34.33 14.89
CA PRO A 489 -9.32 33.72 15.04
C PRO A 489 -9.63 32.62 14.01
N ASP A 490 -8.96 32.61 12.87
CA ASP A 490 -9.08 31.59 11.82
C ASP A 490 -8.09 30.42 11.98
N GLY A 491 -7.36 30.37 13.09
CA GLY A 491 -6.38 29.33 13.41
C GLY A 491 -5.02 29.49 12.74
N THR A 492 -4.81 30.49 11.89
CA THR A 492 -3.51 30.74 11.27
C THR A 492 -2.52 31.34 12.27
N PRO A 493 -1.20 31.07 12.15
CA PRO A 493 -0.20 31.72 13.01
C PRO A 493 -0.18 33.24 12.84
N GLN A 494 -0.13 33.98 13.95
CA GLN A 494 0.01 35.42 13.94
C GLN A 494 1.46 35.81 13.60
N LEU A 495 1.67 36.39 12.42
CA LEU A 495 3.00 36.74 11.92
C LEU A 495 3.48 38.08 12.50
N THR A 496 4.75 38.15 12.89
CA THR A 496 5.40 39.40 13.28
C THR A 496 5.63 40.27 12.04
N LEU A 497 5.14 41.50 12.09
CA LEU A 497 5.20 42.46 10.98
C LEU A 497 6.34 43.47 11.15
N ASP A 498 6.96 43.85 10.04
CA ASP A 498 7.94 44.94 9.99
C ASP A 498 7.29 46.33 10.08
N ALA A 499 8.13 47.37 10.07
CA ALA A 499 7.66 48.76 10.10
C ALA A 499 6.75 49.16 8.91
N ASN A 500 6.72 48.35 7.83
CA ASN A 500 5.88 48.54 6.67
C ASN A 500 4.64 47.62 6.68
N GLY A 501 4.40 46.88 7.77
CA GLY A 501 3.31 45.92 7.89
C GLY A 501 3.52 44.61 7.13
N LYS A 502 4.76 44.27 6.73
CA LYS A 502 5.07 43.04 6.00
C LYS A 502 5.58 41.95 6.94
N PRO A 503 5.18 40.68 6.76
CA PRO A 503 5.71 39.57 7.55
C PRO A 503 7.22 39.44 7.43
N GLN A 504 7.89 39.26 8.57
CA GLN A 504 9.33 39.10 8.64
C GLN A 504 9.73 37.62 8.49
N LYS A 505 10.62 37.33 7.55
CA LYS A 505 11.18 35.97 7.41
C LYS A 505 12.04 35.63 8.62
N ASN A 506 12.04 34.37 9.02
CA ASN A 506 12.89 33.88 10.11
C ASN A 506 14.36 33.79 9.63
N PRO A 507 15.28 34.64 10.12
CA PRO A 507 16.67 34.58 9.70
C PRO A 507 17.41 33.35 10.26
N ALA A 508 16.88 32.69 11.29
CA ALA A 508 17.47 31.50 11.89
C ALA A 508 17.23 30.22 11.06
N ASN A 509 16.19 30.21 10.21
CA ASN A 509 15.84 29.06 9.38
C ASN A 509 15.58 29.49 7.91
N PRO A 510 16.62 29.92 7.18
CA PRO A 510 16.47 30.43 5.83
C PRO A 510 15.95 29.37 4.83
N GLN A 511 16.23 28.08 5.07
CA GLN A 511 15.75 26.99 4.21
C GLN A 511 14.24 26.74 4.35
N ALA A 512 13.64 27.00 5.52
CA ALA A 512 12.20 26.80 5.73
C ALA A 512 11.33 27.62 4.79
N TYR A 513 11.77 28.84 4.42
CA TYR A 513 11.05 29.64 3.43
C TYR A 513 10.99 28.95 2.06
N SER A 514 12.09 28.34 1.61
CA SER A 514 12.07 27.60 0.34
C SER A 514 11.22 26.33 0.42
N ALA A 515 11.20 25.65 1.57
CA ALA A 515 10.36 24.48 1.79
C ALA A 515 8.88 24.86 1.74
N LEU A 516 8.49 25.93 2.44
CA LEU A 516 7.13 26.48 2.41
C LEU A 516 6.69 26.83 0.98
N VAL A 517 7.51 27.56 0.22
CA VAL A 517 7.17 27.94 -1.17
C VAL A 517 6.85 26.71 -2.02
N LYS A 518 7.72 25.69 -2.00
CA LYS A 518 7.50 24.44 -2.76
C LYS A 518 6.25 23.69 -2.29
N TYR A 519 5.98 23.73 -0.99
CA TYR A 519 4.81 23.06 -0.42
C TYR A 519 3.49 23.78 -0.73
N VAL A 520 3.50 25.12 -0.86
CA VAL A 520 2.33 25.87 -1.34
C VAL A 520 2.00 25.52 -2.79
N ASP A 521 3.01 25.29 -3.64
CA ASP A 521 2.78 24.80 -5.01
C ASP A 521 2.09 23.43 -5.00
N LEU A 522 2.46 22.54 -4.06
CA LEU A 522 1.77 21.26 -3.86
C LEU A 522 0.31 21.43 -3.45
N ILE A 523 0.03 22.35 -2.51
CA ILE A 523 -1.33 22.68 -2.07
C ILE A 523 -2.19 23.20 -3.22
N ASP A 524 -1.66 24.13 -4.02
CA ASP A 524 -2.41 24.69 -5.13
C ASP A 524 -2.65 23.64 -6.23
N LEU A 525 -1.69 22.75 -6.47
CA LEU A 525 -1.89 21.63 -7.37
C LEU A 525 -2.99 20.68 -6.86
N MET A 526 -3.00 20.36 -5.57
CA MET A 526 -4.05 19.53 -4.98
C MET A 526 -5.44 20.16 -5.10
N ARG A 527 -5.54 21.47 -4.87
CA ARG A 527 -6.77 22.25 -5.11
C ARG A 527 -7.26 22.10 -6.55
N GLN A 528 -6.37 22.31 -7.53
CA GLN A 528 -6.74 22.22 -8.95
C GLN A 528 -7.19 20.80 -9.34
N ILE A 529 -6.49 19.78 -8.85
CA ILE A 529 -6.84 18.37 -9.10
C ILE A 529 -8.20 18.05 -8.49
N THR A 530 -8.40 18.30 -7.20
CA THR A 530 -9.66 17.95 -6.50
C THR A 530 -10.87 18.72 -7.03
N HIS A 531 -10.69 19.96 -7.48
CA HIS A 531 -11.74 20.73 -8.15
C HIS A 531 -12.14 20.12 -9.51
N THR A 532 -11.20 19.49 -10.23
CA THR A 532 -11.47 18.84 -11.51
C THR A 532 -12.29 17.55 -11.35
N PHE A 533 -12.06 16.79 -10.29
CA PHE A 533 -12.77 15.54 -9.98
C PHE A 533 -13.97 15.74 -9.05
N GLU A 534 -14.40 16.98 -8.86
CA GLU A 534 -15.51 17.31 -7.98
C GLU A 534 -16.83 16.73 -8.49
N MET A 535 -17.47 15.91 -7.66
CA MET A 535 -18.90 15.59 -7.78
C MET A 535 -19.69 16.41 -6.74
N PRO A 536 -20.90 16.89 -7.06
CA PRO A 536 -21.72 17.61 -6.08
C PRO A 536 -21.96 16.77 -4.83
N LEU A 537 -21.93 17.38 -3.64
CA LEU A 537 -22.22 16.76 -2.33
C LEU A 537 -23.70 16.32 -2.16
N GLY A 538 -24.43 16.07 -3.24
CA GLY A 538 -25.81 15.60 -3.15
C GLY A 538 -25.84 14.14 -2.72
N ASP A 539 -26.87 13.76 -1.95
CA ASP A 539 -27.20 12.42 -1.42
C ASP A 539 -27.40 11.31 -2.48
N GLY A 540 -26.77 11.42 -3.64
CA GLY A 540 -26.64 10.32 -4.58
C GLY A 540 -25.59 9.37 -4.03
N ASP A 541 -25.99 8.50 -3.11
CA ASP A 541 -25.31 7.24 -2.88
C ASP A 541 -24.84 6.70 -4.24
N LEU A 542 -23.52 6.51 -4.39
CA LEU A 542 -23.03 5.68 -5.47
C LEU A 542 -23.84 4.37 -5.41
N PRO A 543 -24.31 3.85 -6.56
CA PRO A 543 -25.29 2.77 -6.56
C PRO A 543 -24.83 1.68 -5.61
N GLN A 544 -25.63 1.49 -4.56
CA GLN A 544 -25.50 0.36 -3.65
C GLN A 544 -25.60 -0.91 -4.52
N PRO A 545 -24.74 -1.92 -4.28
CA PRO A 545 -24.65 -3.12 -5.11
C PRO A 545 -26.00 -3.83 -5.32
#